data_AF-A0A0J8QWR9-F1
#
_entry.id   AF-A0A0J8QWR9-F1
#
_cell.length_a   1.000
_cell.length_b   1.000
_cell.length_c   1.000
_cell.angle_alpha   90.00
_cell.angle_beta   90.00
_cell.angle_gamma   90.00
#
_symmetry.space_group_name_H-M   'P 1'
#
loop_
_entity.id
_entity.type
_entity.pdbx_description
1 polymer ?
#
loop_
_entity_poly.entity_id
_entity_poly.type
_entity_poly.pdbx_seq_one_letter_code
_entity_poly.pdbx_strand_id
1 'polypeptide(L)'
;MPTPESAAFLAKKPTVPPTYDGVNFEDTEAVHNARDAIIREQWVRSMMARLVGEELGKCYRREGVNHLEKCGKLRDKYFELIDERKIKGYLFEEKNYFSKEGDKSS
;
A
#
# COMPACT_ATOMS: atom_id res chain seq x y z
N MET A 1 -15.63 2.94 18.95
CA MET A 1 -16.42 3.60 17.89
C MET A 1 -15.44 4.10 16.83
N PRO A 2 -15.59 3.76 15.54
CA PRO A 2 -14.81 4.42 14.51
C PRO A 2 -15.15 5.91 14.52
N THR A 3 -14.12 6.76 14.50
CA THR A 3 -14.30 8.22 14.35
C THR A 3 -15.01 8.50 13.03
N PRO A 4 -16.03 9.38 12.99
CA PRO A 4 -16.70 9.72 11.74
C PRO A 4 -15.68 10.32 10.75
N GLU A 5 -15.71 9.83 9.51
CA GLU A 5 -14.83 10.34 8.45
C GLU A 5 -15.17 11.80 8.13
N SER A 6 -14.15 12.65 7.99
CA SER A 6 -14.34 14.07 7.69
C SER A 6 -14.81 14.27 6.24
N ALA A 7 -15.55 15.36 5.97
CA ALA A 7 -16.00 15.69 4.62
C ALA A 7 -14.83 15.79 3.61
N ALA A 8 -13.67 16.28 4.07
CA ALA A 8 -12.46 16.35 3.26
C ALA A 8 -11.88 14.97 2.90
N PHE A 9 -12.03 13.97 3.78
CA PHE A 9 -11.62 12.60 3.50
C PHE A 9 -12.53 11.96 2.45
N LEU A 10 -13.84 12.12 2.61
CA LEU A 10 -14.84 11.61 1.66
C LEU A 10 -14.64 12.18 0.26
N ALA A 11 -14.32 13.47 0.15
CA ALA A 11 -14.07 14.14 -1.13
C ALA A 11 -12.79 13.66 -1.85
N LYS A 12 -11.80 13.16 -1.12
CA LYS A 12 -10.50 12.72 -1.67
C LYS A 12 -10.34 11.20 -1.74
N LYS A 13 -11.35 10.46 -1.34
CA LYS A 13 -11.31 9.00 -1.34
C LYS A 13 -11.20 8.51 -2.80
N PRO A 14 -10.26 7.63 -3.12
CA PRO A 14 -10.16 7.08 -4.46
C PRO A 14 -11.42 6.26 -4.78
N THR A 15 -12.06 6.59 -5.91
CA THR A 15 -13.26 5.88 -6.41
C THR A 15 -12.90 4.65 -7.25
N VAL A 16 -11.65 4.60 -7.74
CA VAL A 16 -11.13 3.54 -8.60
C VAL A 16 -10.23 2.58 -7.82
N PRO A 17 -10.24 1.27 -8.17
CA PRO A 17 -9.30 0.33 -7.60
C PRO A 17 -7.83 0.72 -7.93
N PRO A 18 -6.85 0.32 -7.12
CA PRO A 18 -5.43 0.59 -7.36
C PRO A 18 -4.84 -0.33 -8.45
N THR A 19 -5.50 -0.37 -9.62
CA THR A 19 -5.17 -1.21 -10.77
C THR A 19 -5.52 -0.46 -12.06
N TYR A 20 -4.87 -0.83 -13.17
CA TYR A 20 -5.20 -0.29 -14.50
C TYR A 20 -6.30 -1.07 -15.23
N ASP A 21 -6.77 -2.18 -14.66
CA ASP A 21 -7.81 -3.01 -15.26
C ASP A 21 -9.12 -2.22 -15.43
N GLY A 22 -9.57 -2.07 -16.69
CA GLY A 22 -10.81 -1.38 -17.02
C GLY A 22 -10.73 0.15 -17.03
N VAL A 23 -9.53 0.72 -16.93
CA VAL A 23 -9.32 2.18 -17.07
C VAL A 23 -9.31 2.54 -18.56
N ASN A 24 -10.10 3.55 -18.94
CA ASN A 24 -10.03 4.10 -20.29
C ASN A 24 -8.78 5.00 -20.41
N PHE A 25 -7.79 4.58 -21.20
CA PHE A 25 -6.55 5.33 -21.39
C PHE A 25 -6.68 6.58 -22.28
N GLU A 26 -7.78 6.72 -23.02
CA GLU A 26 -8.08 7.94 -23.78
C GLU A 26 -8.59 9.07 -22.87
N ASP A 27 -9.11 8.73 -21.69
CA ASP A 27 -9.54 9.69 -20.68
C ASP A 27 -8.40 10.03 -19.71
N THR A 28 -7.86 11.25 -19.86
CA THR A 28 -6.77 11.75 -19.02
C THR A 28 -7.10 11.80 -17.52
N GLU A 29 -8.36 12.06 -17.16
CA GLU A 29 -8.78 12.13 -15.76
C GLU A 29 -8.81 10.73 -15.13
N ALA A 30 -9.38 9.76 -15.85
CA ALA A 30 -9.42 8.37 -15.41
C ALA A 30 -8.00 7.79 -15.18
N VAL A 31 -7.07 8.05 -16.10
CA VAL A 31 -5.67 7.61 -15.97
C VAL A 31 -4.98 8.26 -14.77
N HIS A 32 -5.20 9.57 -14.55
CA HIS A 32 -4.63 10.25 -13.40
C HIS A 32 -5.16 9.68 -12.08
N ASN A 33 -6.47 9.40 -12.00
CA ASN A 33 -7.10 8.81 -10.83
C ASN A 33 -6.58 7.41 -10.53
N ALA A 34 -6.34 6.58 -11.55
CA ALA A 34 -5.76 5.25 -11.39
C ALA A 34 -4.31 5.30 -10.88
N ARG A 35 -3.47 6.19 -11.45
CA ARG A 35 -2.09 6.42 -10.98
C ARG A 35 -2.05 6.82 -9.52
N ASP A 36 -2.94 7.74 -9.13
CA ASP A 36 -3.02 8.25 -7.77
C ASP A 36 -3.51 7.17 -6.78
N ALA A 37 -4.48 6.33 -7.18
CA ALA A 37 -4.92 5.18 -6.39
C ALA A 37 -3.77 4.17 -6.13
N ILE A 38 -2.98 3.85 -7.17
CA ILE A 38 -1.82 2.95 -7.06
C ILE A 38 -0.78 3.51 -6.08
N ILE A 39 -0.44 4.80 -6.20
CA ILE A 39 0.54 5.44 -5.31
C ILE A 39 0.04 5.47 -3.88
N ARG A 40 -1.23 5.81 -3.65
CA ARG A 40 -1.83 5.80 -2.30
C ARG A 40 -1.74 4.44 -1.64
N GLU A 41 -2.04 3.36 -2.36
CA GLU A 41 -1.96 2.00 -1.82
C GLU A 41 -0.52 1.63 -1.42
N GLN A 42 0.48 2.05 -2.20
CA GLN A 42 1.90 1.87 -1.82
C GLN A 42 2.24 2.64 -0.53
N TRP A 43 1.71 3.85 -0.35
CA TRP A 43 1.85 4.60 0.89
C TRP A 43 1.14 3.94 2.08
N VAL A 44 -0.04 3.36 1.87
CA VAL A 44 -0.77 2.61 2.90
C VAL A 44 0.09 1.45 3.40
N ARG A 45 0.67 0.65 2.51
CA ARG A 45 1.57 -0.46 2.89
C ARG A 45 2.80 0.02 3.66
N SER A 46 3.41 1.12 3.22
CA SER A 46 4.52 1.77 3.94
C SER A 46 4.13 2.20 5.35
N MET A 47 2.94 2.79 5.51
CA MET A 47 2.43 3.22 6.81
C MET A 47 2.07 2.03 7.72
N MET A 48 1.52 0.95 7.14
CA MET A 48 1.26 -0.29 7.87
C MET A 48 2.56 -0.88 8.44
N ALA A 49 3.61 -0.96 7.63
CA ALA A 49 4.93 -1.43 8.09
C ALA A 49 5.48 -0.54 9.22
N ARG A 50 5.28 0.78 9.11
CA ARG A 50 5.72 1.74 10.13
C ARG A 50 4.99 1.54 11.47
N LEU A 51 3.66 1.35 11.44
CA LEU A 51 2.86 1.07 12.63
C LEU A 51 3.30 -0.23 13.33
N VAL A 52 3.54 -1.29 12.57
CA VAL A 52 4.02 -2.57 13.14
C VAL A 52 5.43 -2.40 13.72
N GLY A 53 6.31 -1.65 13.06
CA GLY A 53 7.65 -1.33 13.57
C GLY A 53 7.62 -0.55 14.89
N GLU A 54 6.72 0.42 15.02
CA GLU A 54 6.53 1.17 16.27
C GLU A 54 6.02 0.27 17.40
N GLU A 55 5.06 -0.61 17.12
CA GLU A 55 4.55 -1.56 18.11
C GLU A 55 5.58 -2.61 18.51
N LEU A 56 6.39 -3.09 17.56
CA LEU A 56 7.54 -3.95 17.84
C LEU A 56 8.55 -3.26 18.77
N GLY A 57 8.86 -1.98 18.51
CA GLY A 57 9.73 -1.17 19.36
C GLY A 57 9.19 -0.94 20.77
N LYS A 58 7.86 -0.92 20.95
CA LYS A 58 7.23 -0.91 22.29
C LYS A 58 7.35 -2.28 22.96
N CYS A 59 7.14 -3.37 22.23
CA CYS A 59 7.29 -4.73 22.76
C CYS A 59 8.72 -4.97 23.27
N TYR A 60 9.74 -4.57 22.50
CA TYR A 60 11.14 -4.72 22.88
C TYR A 60 11.46 -3.93 24.16
N ARG A 61 10.93 -2.71 24.28
CA ARG A 61 11.10 -1.90 25.50
C ARG A 61 10.38 -2.48 26.72
N ARG A 62 9.21 -3.12 26.53
CA ARG A 62 8.42 -3.69 27.62
C ARG A 62 8.97 -5.01 28.14
N GLU A 63 9.35 -5.92 27.24
CA GLU A 63 9.77 -7.28 27.61
C GLU A 63 11.26 -7.38 27.97
N GLY A 64 12.08 -6.39 27.58
CA GLY A 64 13.50 -6.36 27.89
C GLY A 64 14.21 -7.60 27.35
N VAL A 65 14.92 -8.34 28.21
CA VAL A 65 15.65 -9.56 27.85
C VAL A 65 14.77 -10.68 27.26
N ASN A 66 13.46 -10.65 27.51
CA ASN A 66 12.52 -11.68 27.04
C ASN A 66 11.94 -11.40 25.64
N HIS A 67 12.44 -10.37 24.93
CA HIS A 67 11.90 -9.96 23.64
C HIS A 67 11.96 -11.06 22.57
N LEU A 68 12.92 -11.99 22.66
CA LEU A 68 13.08 -13.09 21.69
C LEU A 68 11.90 -14.07 21.70
N GLU A 69 11.35 -14.36 22.89
CA GLU A 69 10.21 -15.29 23.04
C GLU A 69 8.88 -14.57 22.83
N LYS A 70 8.75 -13.35 23.37
CA LYS A 70 7.45 -12.65 23.46
C LYS A 70 7.13 -11.80 22.24
N CYS A 71 8.13 -11.23 21.56
CA CYS A 71 7.91 -10.29 20.45
C CYS A 71 8.03 -10.94 19.06
N GLY A 72 8.21 -12.26 18.97
CA GLY A 72 8.40 -12.99 17.70
C GLY A 72 7.29 -12.73 16.68
N LYS A 73 6.02 -12.77 17.11
CA LYS A 73 4.87 -12.53 16.21
C LYS A 73 4.90 -11.15 15.53
N LEU A 74 5.26 -10.10 16.28
CA LEU A 74 5.36 -8.74 15.74
C LEU A 74 6.56 -8.61 14.80
N ARG A 75 7.67 -9.28 15.13
CA ARG A 75 8.87 -9.31 14.30
C ARG A 75 8.59 -10.00 12.95
N ASP A 76 7.96 -11.16 12.97
CA ASP A 76 7.70 -11.94 11.75
C ASP A 76 6.75 -11.16 10.83
N LYS A 77 5.68 -10.56 11.38
CA LYS A 77 4.79 -9.67 10.64
C LYS A 77 5.47 -8.41 10.11
N TYR A 78 6.44 -7.86 10.87
CA TYR A 78 7.23 -6.73 10.39
C TYR A 78 8.09 -7.12 9.19
N PHE A 79 8.69 -8.32 9.19
CA PHE A 79 9.46 -8.82 8.05
C PHE A 79 8.59 -9.08 6.83
N GLU A 80 7.38 -9.63 6.99
CA GLU A 80 6.44 -9.76 5.86
C GLU A 80 6.14 -8.40 5.20
N LEU A 81 5.93 -7.36 6.02
CA LEU A 81 5.58 -6.03 5.53
C LEU A 81 6.79 -5.21 5.05
N ILE A 82 8.02 -5.55 5.47
CA ILE A 82 9.21 -4.75 5.14
C ILE A 82 9.54 -4.82 3.66
N ASP A 83 9.29 -5.98 3.03
CA ASP A 83 9.58 -6.22 1.62
C ASP A 83 8.64 -5.40 0.71
N GLU A 84 7.40 -5.21 1.15
CA GLU A 84 6.36 -4.50 0.38
C GLU A 84 6.32 -2.99 0.65
N ARG A 85 7.03 -2.49 1.67
CA ARG A 85 6.93 -1.08 2.11
C ARG A 85 7.48 -0.07 1.09
N LYS A 86 8.35 -0.50 0.16
CA LYS A 86 9.07 0.40 -0.72
C LYS A 86 8.12 0.93 -1.80
N ILE A 87 7.99 2.25 -1.85
CA ILE A 87 7.23 2.94 -2.90
C ILE A 87 8.02 2.82 -4.20
N LYS A 88 7.43 2.19 -5.22
CA LYS A 88 8.03 1.94 -6.54
C LYS A 88 7.51 2.92 -7.60
N GLY A 89 6.43 3.65 -7.30
CA GLY A 89 5.73 4.51 -8.27
C GLY A 89 4.78 3.72 -9.18
N TYR A 90 4.23 4.38 -10.19
CA TYR A 90 3.22 3.80 -11.10
C TYR A 90 3.80 3.34 -12.44
N LEU A 91 4.95 3.86 -12.86
CA LEU A 91 5.55 3.60 -14.18
C LEU A 91 5.83 2.11 -14.47
N PHE A 92 6.22 1.35 -13.44
CA PHE A 92 6.50 -0.07 -13.60
C PHE A 92 5.21 -0.87 -13.86
N GLU A 93 4.15 -0.60 -13.10
CA GLU A 93 2.83 -1.21 -13.28
C GLU A 93 2.24 -0.83 -14.65
N GLU A 94 2.37 0.44 -15.04
CA GLU A 94 1.87 0.95 -16.32
C GLU A 94 2.54 0.23 -17.51
N LYS A 95 3.88 0.10 -17.50
CA LYS A 95 4.60 -0.63 -18.55
C LYS A 95 4.20 -2.10 -18.62
N ASN A 96 4.06 -2.76 -17.47
CA ASN A 96 3.69 -4.18 -17.42
C ASN A 96 2.26 -4.42 -17.90
N TYR A 97 1.36 -3.46 -17.68
CA TYR A 97 -0.01 -3.53 -18.18
C TYR A 97 -0.04 -3.54 -19.72
N PHE A 98 0.64 -2.60 -20.37
CA PHE A 98 0.70 -2.53 -21.83
C PHE A 98 1.40 -3.74 -22.46
N SER A 99 2.47 -4.26 -21.83
CA SER A 99 3.12 -5.48 -22.30
C SER A 99 2.17 -6.70 -22.26
N LYS A 100 1.31 -6.80 -21.24
CA LYS A 100 0.32 -7.89 -21.12
C LYS A 100 -0.82 -7.75 -22.13
N GLU A 101 -1.27 -6.54 -22.45
CA GLU A 101 -2.28 -6.33 -23.49
C GLU A 101 -1.73 -6.67 -24.88
N GLY A 102 -0.47 -6.31 -25.16
CA GLY A 102 0.21 -6.69 -26.39
C GLY A 102 0.25 -8.21 -26.60
N ASP A 103 0.62 -8.96 -25.57
CA ASP A 103 0.68 -10.43 -25.59
C ASP A 103 -0.71 -11.09 -25.77
N LYS A 104 -1.77 -10.51 -25.20
CA LYS A 104 -3.16 -10.99 -25.37
C LYS A 104 -3.75 -10.73 -26.76
N SER A 105 -3.12 -9.89 -27.58
CA SER A 105 -3.60 -9.55 -28.93
C SER A 105 -2.94 -10.38 -30.05
N SER A 106 -2.01 -11.27 -29.69
CA SER A 106 -1.33 -12.19 -30.62
C SER A 106 -1.87 -13.60 -30.60
#